data_AF-A0A842T792-F1
#
_entry.id   AF-A0A842T792-F1
#
_cell.length_a   1.000
_cell.length_b   1.000
_cell.length_c   1.000
_cell.angle_alpha   90.00
_cell.angle_beta   90.00
_cell.angle_gamma   90.00
#
_symmetry.space_group_name_H-M   'P 1'
#
loop_
_entity.id
_entity.type
_entity.pdbx_description
1 polymer ?
#
loop_
_entity_poly.entity_id
_entity_poly.type
_entity_poly.pdbx_seq_one_letter_code
_entity_poly.pdbx_strand_id
1 'polypeptide(L)'
;MTKFAISTEGGRVSAHFGRAPQFTFVDIEDGKLVSKQILSNPGHTVGSIPQFVNEQGADCMIAGGMGRRAVQFFEQYGINVIMGIQGTIDEVIEKIKNGELEGGESLCAPGAGKGYGVEKIHTEADDEYRRDHQHEHHH
;
A
#
# COMPACT_ATOMS: atom_id res chain seq x y z
N MET A 1 21.39 -6.49 0.81
CA MET A 1 20.23 -7.00 1.56
C MET A 1 19.11 -5.97 1.51
N THR A 2 17.90 -6.37 1.14
CA THR A 2 16.71 -5.51 1.07
C THR A 2 15.59 -6.14 1.88
N LYS A 3 14.93 -5.34 2.72
CA LYS A 3 13.85 -5.79 3.60
C LYS A 3 12.49 -5.31 3.09
N PHE A 4 11.58 -6.25 2.91
CA PHE A 4 10.23 -5.98 2.43
C PHE A 4 9.22 -6.25 3.54
N ALA A 5 8.25 -5.36 3.70
CA ALA A 5 7.08 -5.57 4.55
C ALA A 5 5.86 -5.84 3.65
N ILE A 6 5.09 -6.87 3.96
CA ILE A 6 3.91 -7.27 3.21
C ILE A 6 2.71 -7.19 4.15
N SER A 7 1.62 -6.53 3.75
CA SER A 7 0.37 -6.57 4.53
C SER A 7 -0.31 -7.91 4.32
N THR A 8 -0.51 -8.70 5.37
CA THR A 8 -0.96 -10.09 5.23
C THR A 8 -2.22 -10.41 6.03
N GLU A 9 -3.06 -11.26 5.45
CA GLU A 9 -4.32 -11.73 6.02
C GLU A 9 -4.54 -13.18 5.58
N GLY A 10 -4.66 -14.11 6.53
CA GLY A 10 -4.90 -15.52 6.20
C GLY A 10 -3.86 -16.16 5.26
N GLY A 11 -2.59 -15.74 5.33
CA GLY A 11 -1.53 -16.25 4.44
C GLY A 11 -1.54 -15.68 3.02
N ARG A 12 -2.29 -14.59 2.80
CA ARG A 12 -2.39 -13.88 1.52
C ARG A 12 -2.13 -12.39 1.71
N VAL A 13 -1.83 -11.68 0.63
CA VAL A 13 -1.74 -10.21 0.66
C VAL A 13 -3.12 -9.63 0.99
N SER A 14 -3.19 -8.76 1.98
CA SER A 14 -4.44 -8.08 2.33
C SER A 14 -4.78 -7.02 1.29
N ALA A 15 -6.06 -6.99 0.89
CA ALA A 15 -6.59 -5.96 -0.02
C ALA A 15 -6.61 -4.57 0.63
N HIS A 16 -6.62 -4.49 1.97
CA HIS A 16 -6.69 -3.24 2.71
C HIS A 16 -5.58 -3.16 3.75
N PHE A 17 -4.48 -2.49 3.39
CA PHE A 17 -3.30 -2.30 4.24
C PHE A 17 -3.64 -1.95 5.70
N GLY A 18 -4.51 -0.95 5.92
CA GLY A 18 -4.81 -0.45 7.27
C GLY A 18 -5.59 -1.42 8.15
N ARG A 19 -6.26 -2.42 7.56
CA ARG A 19 -7.08 -3.42 8.26
C ARG A 19 -6.39 -4.79 8.33
N ALA A 20 -5.19 -4.91 7.75
CA ALA A 20 -4.45 -6.16 7.75
C ALA A 20 -4.19 -6.60 9.21
N PRO A 21 -4.51 -7.84 9.60
CA PRO A 21 -4.32 -8.31 10.96
C PRO A 21 -2.83 -8.48 11.33
N GLN A 22 -1.96 -8.64 10.32
CA GLN A 22 -0.54 -8.90 10.50
C GLN A 22 0.27 -8.39 9.30
N PHE A 23 1.57 -8.28 9.53
CA PHE A 23 2.57 -7.87 8.55
C PHE A 23 3.65 -8.95 8.47
N THR A 24 4.03 -9.33 7.26
CA THR A 24 5.11 -10.27 7.02
C THR A 24 6.33 -9.51 6.52
N PHE A 25 7.40 -9.53 7.31
CA PHE A 25 8.69 -8.98 6.96
C PHE A 25 9.55 -10.07 6.36
N VAL A 26 10.17 -9.78 5.22
CA VAL A 26 11.08 -10.69 4.55
C VAL A 26 12.37 -9.98 4.21
N ASP A 27 13.47 -10.65 4.49
CA ASP A 27 14.80 -10.18 4.13
C ASP A 27 15.27 -10.94 2.90
N ILE A 28 15.61 -10.23 1.83
CA ILE A 28 16.08 -10.81 0.59
C ILE A 28 17.47 -10.28 0.26
N GLU A 29 18.38 -11.20 -0.04
CA GLU A 29 19.76 -10.92 -0.42
C GLU A 29 20.15 -11.80 -1.61
N ASP A 30 20.66 -11.20 -2.68
CA ASP A 30 21.05 -11.88 -3.92
C ASP A 30 19.98 -12.85 -4.46
N GLY A 31 18.72 -12.42 -4.45
CA GLY A 31 17.58 -13.23 -4.91
C GLY A 31 17.20 -14.39 -3.98
N LYS A 32 17.72 -14.44 -2.75
CA LYS A 32 17.45 -15.49 -1.77
C LYS A 32 16.73 -14.94 -0.55
N LEU A 33 15.79 -15.71 -0.03
CA LEU A 33 15.12 -15.39 1.23
C LEU A 33 16.09 -15.73 2.38
N VAL A 34 16.51 -14.71 3.11
CA VAL A 34 17.39 -14.84 4.28
C VAL A 34 16.55 -15.06 5.54
N SER A 35 15.45 -14.32 5.66
CA SER A 35 14.62 -14.32 6.87
C SER A 35 13.16 -14.03 6.52
N LYS A 36 12.23 -14.61 7.30
CA LYS A 36 10.78 -14.37 7.23
C LYS A 36 10.25 -14.25 8.66
N GLN A 37 9.66 -13.10 8.97
CA GLN A 37 9.07 -12.82 10.28
C GLN A 37 7.64 -12.34 10.08
N ILE A 38 6.72 -12.82 10.92
CA ILE A 38 5.33 -12.39 10.92
C ILE A 38 5.08 -11.67 12.23
N LEU A 39 4.59 -10.44 12.15
CA LEU A 39 4.28 -9.61 13.30
C LEU A 39 2.83 -9.13 13.23
N SER A 40 2.14 -9.17 14.36
CA SER A 40 0.76 -8.70 14.47
C SER A 40 0.68 -7.19 14.25
N ASN A 41 -0.47 -6.72 13.76
CA ASN A 41 -0.72 -5.29 13.59
C ASN A 41 -0.62 -4.58 14.96
N PRO A 42 0.20 -3.50 15.09
CA PRO A 42 0.39 -2.79 16.35
C PRO A 42 -0.85 -1.99 16.82
N GLY A 43 -1.89 -1.91 15.99
CA GLY A 43 -3.18 -1.28 16.31
C GLY A 43 -3.52 -0.08 15.41
N HIS A 44 -4.78 0.35 15.47
CA HIS A 44 -5.42 1.34 14.57
C HIS A 44 -5.19 2.82 14.94
N THR A 45 -4.07 3.20 15.53
CA THR A 45 -3.77 4.64 15.65
C THR A 45 -3.28 5.19 14.30
N VAL A 46 -3.65 6.44 13.99
CA VAL A 46 -3.28 7.04 12.70
C VAL A 46 -1.75 7.19 12.64
N GLY A 47 -1.11 6.53 11.68
CA GLY A 47 0.35 6.59 11.48
C GLY A 47 1.16 5.52 12.22
N SER A 48 0.53 4.70 13.07
CA SER A 48 1.24 3.63 13.80
C SER A 48 1.86 2.59 12.87
N ILE A 49 1.14 2.19 11.83
CA ILE A 49 1.60 1.12 10.95
C ILE A 49 2.82 1.57 10.11
N PRO A 50 2.81 2.76 9.45
CA PRO A 50 4.01 3.26 8.78
C PRO A 50 5.21 3.42 9.72
N GLN A 51 5.00 3.95 10.93
CA GLN A 51 6.06 4.06 11.93
C GLN A 51 6.60 2.69 12.33
N PHE A 52 5.73 1.73 12.61
CA PHE A 52 6.10 0.36 12.96
C PHE A 52 6.92 -0.32 11.86
N VAL A 53 6.51 -0.18 10.59
CA VAL A 53 7.26 -0.73 9.45
C VAL A 53 8.63 -0.08 9.33
N ASN A 54 8.74 1.23 9.57
CA ASN A 54 10.00 1.96 9.61
C ASN A 54 10.91 1.51 10.77
N GLU A 55 10.35 1.31 11.96
CA GLU A 55 11.07 0.80 13.14
C GLU A 55 11.64 -0.60 12.89
N GLN A 56 10.97 -1.42 12.07
CA GLN A 56 11.49 -2.71 11.63
C GLN A 56 12.52 -2.61 10.50
N GLY A 57 12.80 -1.42 9.98
CA GLY A 57 13.82 -1.18 8.95
C GLY A 57 13.45 -1.74 7.58
N ALA A 58 12.18 -1.74 7.21
CA ALA A 58 11.77 -2.16 5.87
C ALA A 58 12.06 -1.07 4.83
N ASP A 59 12.65 -1.44 3.70
CA ASP A 59 12.91 -0.55 2.57
C ASP A 59 11.68 -0.37 1.67
N CYS A 60 10.80 -1.38 1.66
CA CYS A 60 9.63 -1.41 0.77
C CYS A 60 8.42 -2.04 1.45
N MET A 61 7.25 -1.43 1.27
CA MET A 61 5.95 -1.90 1.75
C MET A 61 5.09 -2.40 0.57
N ILE A 62 4.59 -3.62 0.66
CA ILE A 62 3.78 -4.29 -0.37
C ILE A 62 2.35 -4.51 0.15
N ALA A 63 1.36 -4.05 -0.59
CA ALA A 63 -0.04 -4.21 -0.23
C ALA A 63 -0.95 -4.42 -1.47
N GLY A 64 -2.14 -4.96 -1.24
CA GLY A 64 -3.18 -4.98 -2.28
C GLY A 64 -3.75 -3.59 -2.53
N GLY A 65 -4.00 -2.84 -1.46
CA GLY A 65 -4.46 -1.46 -1.53
C GLY A 65 -4.06 -0.66 -0.29
N MET A 66 -3.68 0.60 -0.51
CA MET A 66 -3.26 1.51 0.55
C MET A 66 -3.88 2.89 0.35
N GLY A 67 -4.34 3.50 1.44
CA GLY A 67 -4.86 4.86 1.40
C GLY A 67 -3.75 5.90 1.23
N ARG A 68 -4.03 7.00 0.51
CA ARG A 68 -3.05 8.09 0.24
C ARG A 68 -2.31 8.61 1.47
N ARG A 69 -3.00 8.70 2.61
CA ARG A 69 -2.39 9.19 3.86
C ARG A 69 -1.28 8.25 4.36
N ALA A 70 -1.43 6.94 4.20
CA ALA A 70 -0.39 5.98 4.57
C ALA A 70 0.79 6.04 3.59
N VAL A 71 0.52 6.18 2.29
CA VAL A 71 1.58 6.38 1.27
C VAL A 71 2.46 7.58 1.63
N GLN A 72 1.85 8.72 1.97
CA GLN A 72 2.58 9.92 2.38
C GLN A 72 3.48 9.69 3.60
N PHE A 73 3.04 8.89 4.59
CA PHE A 73 3.90 8.55 5.73
C PHE A 73 5.09 7.68 5.32
N PHE A 74 4.88 6.69 4.45
CA PHE A 74 5.97 5.86 3.94
C PHE A 74 6.99 6.67 3.14
N GLU A 75 6.53 7.58 2.28
CA GLU A 75 7.41 8.52 1.55
C GLU A 75 8.25 9.38 2.50
N GLN A 76 7.67 9.85 3.60
CA GLN A 76 8.40 10.61 4.62
C GLN A 76 9.49 9.79 5.33
N TYR A 77 9.30 8.47 5.43
CA TYR A 77 10.32 7.55 5.95
C TYR A 77 11.30 7.08 4.88
N GLY A 78 11.13 7.47 3.62
CA GLY A 78 11.94 6.98 2.51
C GLY A 78 11.66 5.51 2.14
N ILE A 79 10.49 5.00 2.52
CA ILE A 79 10.06 3.62 2.26
C ILE A 79 9.25 3.59 0.99
N ASN A 80 9.64 2.73 0.05
CA ASN A 80 8.91 2.56 -1.20
C ASN A 80 7.60 1.81 -0.96
N VAL A 81 6.59 2.08 -1.76
CA VAL A 81 5.30 1.41 -1.66
C VAL A 81 4.96 0.74 -2.99
N ILE A 82 4.53 -0.52 -2.94
CA ILE A 82 4.05 -1.28 -4.09
C ILE A 82 2.61 -1.70 -3.80
N MET A 83 1.68 -1.22 -4.61
CA MET A 83 0.26 -1.49 -4.48
C MET A 83 -0.25 -2.40 -5.61
N GLY A 84 -1.49 -2.90 -5.48
CA GLY A 84 -2.12 -3.75 -6.50
C GLY A 84 -1.66 -5.20 -6.47
N ILE A 85 -0.87 -5.61 -5.46
CA ILE A 85 -0.38 -6.98 -5.35
C ILE A 85 -1.43 -7.88 -4.72
N GLN A 86 -1.66 -9.04 -5.35
CA GLN A 86 -2.57 -10.06 -4.86
C GLN A 86 -1.90 -11.44 -4.96
N GLY A 87 -2.31 -12.38 -4.12
CA GLY A 87 -1.77 -13.74 -4.10
C GLY A 87 -1.43 -14.20 -2.69
N THR A 88 -0.87 -15.41 -2.61
CA THR A 88 -0.27 -15.94 -1.38
C THR A 88 1.06 -15.25 -1.09
N ILE A 89 1.49 -15.30 0.18
CA ILE A 89 2.77 -14.67 0.57
C ILE A 89 3.94 -15.34 -0.13
N ASP A 90 3.88 -16.66 -0.32
CA ASP A 90 4.96 -17.41 -0.96
C ASP A 90 5.09 -17.06 -2.45
N GLU A 91 3.97 -16.91 -3.19
CA GLU A 91 3.99 -16.42 -4.58
C GLU A 91 4.62 -15.01 -4.68
N VAL A 92 4.29 -14.12 -3.73
CA VAL A 92 4.86 -12.77 -3.72
C VAL A 92 6.35 -12.80 -3.43
N ILE A 93 6.79 -13.63 -2.47
CA ILE A 93 8.21 -13.81 -2.17
C ILE A 93 8.96 -14.34 -3.40
N GLU A 94 8.39 -15.29 -4.14
CA GLU A 94 8.98 -15.81 -5.38
C GLU A 94 9.13 -14.72 -6.43
N LYS A 95 8.09 -13.91 -6.66
CA LYS A 95 8.16 -12.76 -7.57
C LYS A 95 9.22 -11.75 -7.18
N ILE A 96 9.39 -11.47 -5.88
CA ILE A 96 10.45 -10.56 -5.40
C ILE A 96 11.84 -11.15 -5.71
N LYS A 97 12.05 -12.44 -5.45
CA LYS A 97 13.32 -13.12 -5.72
C LYS A 97 13.70 -13.09 -7.20
N ASN A 98 12.71 -13.22 -8.08
CA ASN A 98 12.90 -13.19 -9.52
C ASN A 98 13.01 -11.78 -10.10
N GLY A 99 12.73 -10.73 -9.30
CA GLY A 99 12.66 -9.36 -9.78
C GLY A 99 11.44 -9.07 -10.66
N GLU A 100 10.40 -9.91 -10.58
CA GLU A 100 9.16 -9.82 -11.38
C GLU A 100 8.02 -9.12 -10.63
N LEU A 101 8.30 -8.58 -9.44
CA LEU A 101 7.27 -7.90 -8.65
C LEU A 101 7.01 -6.49 -9.21
N GLU A 102 6.11 -6.41 -10.17
CA GLU A 102 5.58 -5.15 -10.69
C GLU A 102 4.30 -4.76 -9.92
N GLY A 103 4.30 -3.59 -9.30
CA GLY A 103 3.09 -2.99 -8.72
C GLY A 103 2.14 -2.45 -9.79
N GLY A 104 0.85 -2.38 -9.46
CA GLY A 104 -0.08 -1.54 -10.23
C GLY A 104 0.24 -0.06 -9.98
N GLU A 105 0.23 0.76 -11.05
CA GLU A 105 0.65 2.18 -11.11
C GLU A 105 1.27 2.71 -9.82
N SER A 106 2.49 2.27 -9.55
CA SER A 106 3.29 2.81 -8.46
C SER A 106 4.31 3.78 -9.01
N LEU A 107 4.19 5.01 -8.54
CA LEU A 107 5.07 6.15 -8.78
C LEU A 107 6.49 5.82 -8.30
N CYS A 108 7.30 5.19 -9.13
CA CYS A 108 8.71 4.96 -8.83
C CYS A 108 9.58 5.06 -10.08
N ALA A 109 10.15 6.24 -10.30
CA ALA A 109 11.51 6.36 -10.82
C ALA A 109 12.19 7.59 -10.16
N PRO A 110 13.45 7.48 -9.71
CA PRO A 110 14.17 8.59 -9.10
C PRO A 110 14.67 9.53 -10.21
N GLY A 111 13.90 10.56 -10.51
CA GLY A 111 14.30 11.63 -11.42
C GLY A 111 13.16 12.09 -12.32
N ALA A 112 12.91 13.39 -12.31
CA ALA A 112 11.93 14.13 -13.11
C ALA A 112 10.48 14.17 -12.57
N GLY A 113 10.20 15.25 -11.82
CA GLY A 113 9.29 16.28 -12.31
C GLY A 113 7.79 16.00 -12.44
N LYS A 114 7.03 16.75 -11.63
CA LYS A 114 5.65 17.25 -11.82
C LYS A 114 4.46 16.27 -11.75
N GLY A 115 3.60 16.52 -10.76
CA GLY A 115 2.18 16.83 -11.03
C GLY A 115 1.13 15.75 -10.72
N TYR A 116 0.46 15.92 -9.58
CA TYR A 116 -0.97 15.65 -9.27
C TYR A 116 -1.77 14.60 -10.06
N GLY A 117 -2.50 13.75 -9.33
CA GLY A 117 -3.76 13.19 -9.83
C GLY A 117 -4.33 12.08 -8.95
N VAL A 118 -5.42 12.35 -8.26
CA VAL A 118 -6.16 11.37 -7.47
C VAL A 118 -7.33 10.91 -8.33
N GLU A 119 -7.29 9.73 -8.91
CA GLU A 119 -8.54 9.09 -9.30
C GLU A 119 -9.08 8.36 -8.07
N LYS A 120 -9.96 9.07 -7.36
CA LYS A 120 -10.92 8.40 -6.50
C LYS A 120 -11.83 7.61 -7.43
N ILE A 121 -11.78 6.29 -7.32
CA ILE A 121 -12.83 5.43 -7.85
C ILE A 121 -14.06 5.77 -6.99
N HIS A 122 -14.98 6.59 -7.52
CA HIS A 122 -16.31 6.72 -6.97
C HIS A 122 -17.00 5.37 -7.16
N THR A 123 -17.24 4.65 -6.07
CA THR A 123 -18.24 3.58 -6.08
C THR A 123 -19.60 4.26 -6.12
N GLU A 124 -20.35 3.96 -7.17
CA GLU A 124 -21.70 4.45 -7.46
C GLU A 124 -22.67 3.93 -6.40
N ALA A 125 -22.90 4.67 -5.31
CA ALA A 125 -23.92 4.28 -4.33
C ALA A 125 -24.61 5.41 -3.54
N ASP A 126 -24.26 6.70 -3.70
CA ASP A 126 -24.84 7.76 -2.84
C ASP A 126 -25.26 9.04 -3.62
N ASP A 127 -26.11 8.91 -4.64
CA ASP A 127 -26.74 10.05 -5.33
C ASP A 127 -28.28 10.02 -5.22
N GLU A 128 -28.80 10.15 -3.99
CA GLU A 128 -30.20 10.53 -3.79
C GLU A 128 -30.37 11.60 -2.70
N TYR A 129 -29.70 12.74 -2.85
CA TYR A 129 -30.10 13.96 -2.11
C TYR A 129 -29.63 15.26 -2.78
N ARG A 130 -30.38 15.75 -3.79
CA ARG A 130 -30.56 17.18 -4.13
C ARG A 130 -31.55 17.37 -5.29
N ARG A 131 -32.85 17.44 -4.99
CA ARG A 131 -33.79 18.37 -5.64
C ARG A 131 -34.14 19.40 -4.55
N ASP A 132 -33.96 20.70 -4.70
CA ASP A 132 -34.53 21.61 -5.68
C ASP A 132 -33.65 22.87 -5.77
N HIS A 133 -33.22 23.25 -6.98
CA HIS A 133 -32.84 24.62 -7.29
C HIS A 133 -33.83 25.13 -8.34
N GLN A 134 -34.88 25.83 -7.91
CA GLN A 134 -35.61 26.75 -8.78
C GLN A 134 -34.93 28.12 -8.66
N HIS A 135 -34.29 28.56 -9.74
CA HIS A 135 -34.06 29.97 -10.01
C HIS A 135 -34.59 30.22 -11.42
N GLU A 136 -35.84 30.68 -11.49
CA GLU A 136 -36.43 31.22 -12.71
C GLU A 136 -35.73 32.55 -13.04
N HIS A 137 -35.04 32.57 -14.18
CA HIS A 137 -34.75 33.79 -14.91
C HIS A 137 -35.99 34.14 -15.73
N HIS A 138 -36.57 35.32 -15.51
CA HIS A 138 -37.43 35.93 -16.51
C HIS A 138 -37.14 37.44 -16.60
N HIS A 139 -36.60 37.78 -17.78
CA HIS A 139 -36.64 39.01 -18.57
C HIS A 139 -36.61 40.38 -17.89
#